data_AF-A0A2V9PCX7-F1
#
_entry.id   AF-A0A2V9PCX7-F1
#
_cell.length_a   1.000
_cell.length_b   1.000
_cell.length_c   1.000
_cell.angle_alpha   90.00
_cell.angle_beta   90.00
_cell.angle_gamma   90.00
#
_symmetry.space_group_name_H-M   'P 1'
#
loop_
_entity.id
_entity.type
_entity.pdbx_description
1 polymer ?
#
loop_
_entity_poly.entity_id
_entity_poly.type
_entity_poly.pdbx_seq_one_letter_code
_entity_poly.pdbx_strand_id
1 'polypeptide(L)'
;MGTEVGDIPQFGFMPRVPLLTGAVERTEVDMKLGEVLFEAKLTEGNFQTQDSGLVERYCDLKEVFECRRLPRHGKQFFSYQLLRNVLAAYALNLHFCLLLDSRRPDLLEHWYRVMRCIRSTTLRTRCKVLTWQELVPSLPSALRKFLQVKYGIAGNSTDF
;
A
#
# COMPACT_ATOMS: atom_id res chain seq x y z
N MET A 1 6.37 -14.29 -0.37
CA MET A 1 5.96 -12.91 -0.70
C MET A 1 7.18 -12.04 -1.05
N GLY A 2 8.24 -12.53 -1.71
CA GLY A 2 9.43 -11.69 -1.99
C GLY A 2 10.18 -11.22 -0.72
N THR A 3 9.98 -11.91 0.39
CA THR A 3 10.64 -11.70 1.68
C THR A 3 11.25 -13.01 2.13
N GLU A 4 12.45 -12.96 2.70
CA GLU A 4 13.18 -14.11 3.22
C GLU A 4 13.47 -13.97 4.72
N VAL A 5 13.73 -15.10 5.37
CA VAL A 5 14.15 -15.09 6.78
C VAL A 5 15.50 -14.40 6.88
N GLY A 6 15.57 -13.34 7.69
CA GLY A 6 16.78 -12.54 7.87
C GLY A 6 16.76 -11.18 7.15
N ASP A 7 15.74 -10.91 6.33
CA ASP A 7 15.55 -9.56 5.79
C ASP A 7 15.38 -8.53 6.91
N ILE A 8 16.10 -7.42 6.79
CA ILE A 8 16.07 -6.33 7.78
C ILE A 8 15.03 -5.28 7.34
N PRO A 9 14.07 -4.92 8.22
CA PRO A 9 13.07 -3.91 7.90
C PRO A 9 13.71 -2.51 7.82
N GLN A 10 13.36 -1.78 6.77
CA GLN A 10 13.75 -0.38 6.55
C GLN A 10 12.50 0.50 6.68
N PHE A 11 12.34 1.17 7.81
CA PHE A 11 11.20 2.04 8.07
C PHE A 11 11.39 3.42 7.44
N GLY A 12 10.30 4.07 7.01
CA GLY A 12 10.35 5.40 6.37
C GLY A 12 11.10 5.37 5.04
N PHE A 13 10.95 4.29 4.27
CA PHE A 13 11.70 4.10 3.03
C PHE A 13 11.24 5.09 1.96
N MET A 14 12.18 5.86 1.39
CA MET A 14 11.91 6.83 0.32
C MET A 14 12.19 6.21 -1.06
N PRO A 15 11.16 5.90 -1.89
CA PRO A 15 11.36 5.21 -3.16
C PRO A 15 12.00 6.07 -4.26
N ARG A 16 11.93 7.40 -4.13
CA ARG A 16 12.49 8.37 -5.10
C ARG A 16 11.93 8.20 -6.52
N VAL A 17 10.60 8.11 -6.62
CA VAL A 17 9.91 7.88 -7.90
C VAL A 17 10.14 9.04 -8.87
N PRO A 18 10.54 8.80 -10.13
CA PRO A 18 10.77 9.86 -11.11
C PRO A 18 9.53 10.69 -11.45
N LEU A 19 9.75 12.01 -11.58
CA LEU A 19 8.74 12.97 -12.04
C LEU A 19 9.13 13.52 -13.43
N LEU A 20 8.12 13.98 -14.18
CA LEU A 20 8.27 14.54 -15.53
C LEU A 20 9.25 15.72 -15.60
N THR A 21 9.50 16.40 -14.48
CA THR A 21 10.45 17.51 -14.39
C THR A 21 11.91 17.07 -14.29
N GLY A 22 12.20 15.76 -14.20
CA GLY A 22 13.52 15.21 -13.88
C GLY A 22 13.85 15.17 -12.39
N ALA A 23 12.96 15.69 -11.54
CA ALA A 23 13.05 15.53 -10.09
C ALA A 23 12.56 14.14 -9.66
N VAL A 24 12.69 13.84 -8.36
CA VAL A 24 12.12 12.65 -7.74
C VAL A 24 11.13 13.04 -6.66
N GLU A 25 10.07 12.24 -6.51
CA GLU A 25 9.16 12.30 -5.38
C GLU A 25 9.86 11.80 -4.10
N ARG A 26 9.57 12.41 -2.95
CA ARG A 26 10.31 12.17 -1.69
C ARG A 26 9.43 11.71 -0.53
N THR A 27 8.23 11.22 -0.80
CA THR A 27 7.37 10.76 0.29
C THR A 27 7.75 9.35 0.68
N GLU A 28 7.72 9.11 1.98
CA GLU A 28 8.04 7.83 2.57
C GLU A 28 6.90 6.82 2.38
N VAL A 29 7.30 5.56 2.24
CA VAL A 29 6.50 4.37 2.47
C VAL A 29 6.87 3.84 3.85
N ASP A 30 5.89 3.33 4.61
CA ASP A 30 6.08 2.99 6.03
C ASP A 30 7.25 2.02 6.24
N MET A 31 7.37 1.00 5.39
CA MET A 31 8.45 0.02 5.49
C MET A 31 8.79 -0.62 4.14
N LYS A 32 10.08 -0.92 3.93
CA LYS A 32 10.55 -1.90 2.96
C LYS A 32 11.15 -3.11 3.69
N LEU A 33 10.80 -4.32 3.28
CA LEU A 33 11.38 -5.57 3.78
C LEU A 33 11.64 -6.48 2.58
N GLY A 34 12.90 -6.88 2.38
CA GLY A 34 13.29 -7.64 1.19
C GLY A 34 12.87 -6.91 -0.09
N GLU A 35 12.12 -7.58 -0.95
CA GLU A 35 11.59 -7.01 -2.20
C GLU A 35 10.19 -6.42 -2.08
N VAL A 36 9.70 -6.16 -0.85
CA VAL A 36 8.32 -5.70 -0.61
C VAL A 36 8.29 -4.34 0.05
N LEU A 37 7.47 -3.46 -0.50
CA LEU A 37 7.03 -2.22 0.11
C LEU A 37 5.73 -2.46 0.91
N PHE A 38 5.67 -1.95 2.13
CA PHE A 38 4.51 -2.07 3.02
C PHE A 38 3.97 -0.68 3.37
N GLU A 39 2.65 -0.51 3.23
CA GLU A 39 1.90 0.60 3.84
C GLU A 39 0.88 -0.01 4.80
N ALA A 40 0.80 0.54 6.00
CA ALA A 40 -0.06 0.07 7.07
C ALA A 40 -1.17 1.08 7.37
N LYS A 41 -2.39 0.57 7.55
CA LYS A 41 -3.53 1.28 8.13
C LYS A 41 -4.19 0.39 9.17
N LEU A 42 -4.04 0.76 10.42
CA LEU A 42 -4.57 0.09 11.59
C LEU A 42 -5.76 0.86 12.18
N THR A 43 -5.60 2.14 12.46
CA THR A 43 -6.68 3.02 12.99
C THR A 43 -6.75 4.36 12.27
N GLU A 44 -5.88 4.57 11.30
CA GLU A 44 -5.75 5.82 10.58
C GLU A 44 -7.00 6.10 9.75
N GLY A 45 -7.21 7.40 9.48
CA GLY A 45 -8.29 7.87 8.61
C GLY A 45 -8.13 7.40 7.16
N ASN A 46 -8.99 7.95 6.31
CA ASN A 46 -8.98 7.62 4.88
C ASN A 46 -7.63 7.91 4.22
N PHE A 47 -7.37 7.25 3.10
CA PHE A 47 -6.22 7.57 2.27
C PHE A 47 -6.29 9.01 1.78
N GLN A 48 -5.11 9.63 1.66
CA GLN A 48 -4.99 11.03 1.24
C GLN A 48 -5.61 11.25 -0.15
N THR A 49 -6.17 12.45 -0.34
CA THR A 49 -6.62 12.99 -1.62
C THR A 49 -5.53 13.94 -2.15
N GLN A 50 -5.39 14.04 -3.47
CA GLN A 50 -4.39 14.91 -4.08
C GLN A 50 -4.87 15.58 -5.37
N ASP A 51 -4.40 16.79 -5.62
CA ASP A 51 -4.65 17.53 -6.86
C ASP A 51 -4.07 16.80 -8.07
N SER A 52 -4.83 16.81 -9.18
CA SER A 52 -4.46 16.15 -10.43
C SER A 52 -3.15 16.68 -10.98
N GLY A 53 -2.86 17.97 -10.84
CA GLY A 53 -1.61 18.57 -11.30
C GLY A 53 -0.38 18.10 -10.53
N LEU A 54 -0.52 17.46 -9.37
CA LEU A 54 0.55 16.77 -8.65
C LEU A 54 0.65 15.30 -9.04
N VAL A 55 -0.50 14.60 -9.14
CA VAL A 55 -0.53 13.18 -9.55
C VAL A 55 -0.06 13.01 -11.00
N GLU A 56 -0.38 13.93 -11.88
CA GLU A 56 0.00 13.87 -13.30
C GLU A 56 1.48 14.16 -13.55
N ARG A 57 2.26 14.47 -12.50
CA ARG A 57 3.71 14.69 -12.61
C ARG A 57 4.52 13.40 -12.62
N TYR A 58 3.95 12.26 -12.23
CA TYR A 58 4.67 10.99 -12.26
C TYR A 58 4.90 10.55 -13.70
N CYS A 59 6.15 10.23 -14.06
CA CYS A 59 6.53 9.82 -15.41
C CYS A 59 5.67 8.65 -15.91
N ASP A 60 5.58 7.61 -15.10
CA ASP A 60 4.97 6.34 -15.48
C ASP A 60 3.47 6.25 -15.15
N LEU A 61 2.81 7.36 -14.79
CA LEU A 61 1.40 7.32 -14.37
C LEU A 61 0.50 6.64 -15.41
N LYS A 62 0.65 7.02 -16.69
CA LYS A 62 -0.16 6.50 -17.80
C LYS A 62 0.22 5.07 -18.22
N GLU A 63 1.47 4.69 -17.97
CA GLU A 63 1.97 3.34 -18.20
C GLU A 63 1.45 2.38 -17.14
N VAL A 64 1.47 2.81 -15.88
CA VAL A 64 1.01 2.00 -14.75
C VAL A 64 -0.51 1.92 -14.68
N PHE A 65 -1.22 3.00 -14.96
CA PHE A 65 -2.67 3.09 -14.75
C PHE A 65 -3.49 3.43 -16.01
N GLU A 66 -4.69 2.86 -16.07
CA GLU A 66 -5.79 3.40 -16.87
C GLU A 66 -6.35 4.65 -16.20
N CYS A 67 -5.69 5.79 -16.44
CA CYS A 67 -5.95 7.06 -15.74
C CYS A 67 -7.41 7.53 -15.79
N ARG A 68 -8.15 7.17 -16.86
CA ARG A 68 -9.58 7.53 -16.99
C ARG A 68 -10.47 6.82 -15.97
N ARG A 69 -10.02 5.68 -15.43
CA ARG A 69 -10.76 4.86 -14.46
C ARG A 69 -10.32 5.09 -13.02
N LEU A 70 -9.23 5.82 -12.81
CA LEU A 70 -8.71 6.13 -11.48
C LEU A 70 -9.77 6.87 -10.64
N PRO A 71 -9.89 6.56 -9.34
CA PRO A 71 -10.83 7.25 -8.45
C PRO A 71 -10.53 8.75 -8.35
N ARG A 72 -11.47 9.58 -8.79
CA ARG A 72 -11.34 11.05 -8.73
C ARG A 72 -12.69 11.74 -8.64
N HIS A 73 -12.67 12.97 -8.14
CA HIS A 73 -13.78 13.91 -8.21
C HIS A 73 -13.25 15.27 -8.67
N GLY A 74 -13.73 15.76 -9.82
CA GLY A 74 -13.18 16.96 -10.45
C GLY A 74 -11.67 16.83 -10.72
N LYS A 75 -10.87 17.71 -10.11
CA LYS A 75 -9.40 17.75 -10.17
C LYS A 75 -8.72 17.00 -9.01
N GLN A 76 -9.46 16.26 -8.20
CA GLN A 76 -8.91 15.59 -7.02
C GLN A 76 -8.90 14.09 -7.23
N PHE A 77 -7.73 13.46 -7.15
CA PHE A 77 -7.59 12.00 -7.08
C PHE A 77 -7.71 11.52 -5.65
N PHE A 78 -8.48 10.46 -5.45
CA PHE A 78 -8.59 9.78 -4.16
C PHE A 78 -7.51 8.70 -4.05
N SER A 79 -7.28 8.23 -2.82
CA SER A 79 -6.35 7.12 -2.56
C SER A 79 -4.93 7.39 -3.06
N TYR A 80 -4.48 8.65 -2.99
CA TYR A 80 -3.18 9.09 -3.49
C TYR A 80 -2.02 8.27 -2.91
N GLN A 81 -2.10 7.90 -1.63
CA GLN A 81 -1.10 7.05 -0.99
C GLN A 81 -0.97 5.67 -1.66
N LEU A 82 -2.07 5.10 -2.15
CA LEU A 82 -2.04 3.83 -2.88
C LEU A 82 -1.46 4.02 -4.28
N LEU A 83 -1.82 5.12 -4.97
CA LEU A 83 -1.32 5.43 -6.31
C LEU A 83 0.21 5.56 -6.32
N ARG A 84 0.74 6.38 -5.41
CA ARG A 84 2.19 6.60 -5.28
C ARG A 84 2.94 5.31 -4.93
N ASN A 85 2.38 4.46 -4.05
CA ASN A 85 3.07 3.24 -3.61
C ASN A 85 3.10 2.16 -4.71
N VAL A 86 2.05 2.09 -5.54
CA VAL A 86 2.05 1.23 -6.73
C VAL A 86 3.06 1.75 -7.77
N LEU A 87 3.16 3.07 -7.97
CA LEU A 87 4.18 3.68 -8.84
C LEU A 87 5.59 3.41 -8.33
N ALA A 88 5.81 3.48 -7.01
CA ALA A 88 7.07 3.11 -6.38
C ALA A 88 7.44 1.65 -6.62
N ALA A 89 6.48 0.74 -6.43
CA ALA A 89 6.68 -0.68 -6.70
C ALA A 89 6.99 -0.96 -8.18
N TYR A 90 6.34 -0.23 -9.10
CA TYR A 90 6.67 -0.30 -10.52
C TYR A 90 8.11 0.18 -10.80
N ALA A 91 8.45 1.40 -10.39
CA ALA A 91 9.72 2.04 -10.70
C ALA A 91 10.94 1.27 -10.13
N LEU A 92 10.77 0.66 -8.96
CA LEU A 92 11.84 -0.12 -8.30
C LEU A 92 11.78 -1.62 -8.60
N ASN A 93 10.83 -2.05 -9.43
CA ASN A 93 10.57 -3.46 -9.71
C ASN A 93 10.30 -4.31 -8.44
N LEU A 94 9.62 -3.74 -7.44
CA LEU A 94 9.30 -4.36 -6.16
C LEU A 94 7.85 -4.86 -6.08
N HIS A 95 7.54 -5.56 -5.00
CA HIS A 95 6.19 -5.86 -4.55
C HIS A 95 5.61 -4.72 -3.71
N PHE A 96 4.29 -4.64 -3.64
CA PHE A 96 3.59 -3.74 -2.71
C PHE A 96 2.55 -4.52 -1.92
N CYS A 97 2.56 -4.38 -0.60
CA CYS A 97 1.60 -4.98 0.31
C CYS A 97 0.95 -3.89 1.17
N LEU A 98 -0.37 -3.78 1.07
CA LEU A 98 -1.17 -2.96 1.96
C LEU A 98 -1.61 -3.80 3.16
N LEU A 99 -1.31 -3.35 4.37
CA LEU A 99 -1.78 -3.95 5.62
C LEU A 99 -2.97 -3.15 6.16
N LEU A 100 -4.15 -3.76 6.24
CA LEU A 100 -5.38 -3.10 6.69
C LEU A 100 -5.96 -3.72 7.96
N ASP A 101 -6.77 -2.96 8.68
CA ASP A 101 -7.72 -3.53 9.62
C ASP A 101 -8.94 -4.10 8.85
N SER A 102 -9.27 -5.37 9.05
CA SER A 102 -10.42 -6.02 8.38
C SER A 102 -11.77 -5.38 8.72
N ARG A 103 -11.85 -4.62 9.82
CA ARG A 103 -13.03 -3.85 10.24
C ARG A 103 -13.25 -2.58 9.41
N ARG A 104 -12.32 -2.25 8.49
CA ARG A 104 -12.38 -1.09 7.59
C ARG A 104 -12.57 -1.54 6.13
N PRO A 105 -13.75 -2.12 5.78
CA PRO A 105 -14.02 -2.58 4.42
C PRO A 105 -14.01 -1.43 3.40
N ASP A 106 -14.26 -0.19 3.85
CA ASP A 106 -14.15 1.02 3.04
C ASP A 106 -12.72 1.19 2.48
N LEU A 107 -11.68 0.99 3.30
CA LEU A 107 -10.29 1.09 2.87
C LEU A 107 -9.92 -0.05 1.90
N LEU A 108 -10.48 -1.24 2.11
CA LEU A 108 -10.31 -2.37 1.20
C LEU A 108 -10.96 -2.08 -0.16
N GLU A 109 -12.13 -1.44 -0.19
CA GLU A 109 -12.77 -1.00 -1.43
C GLU A 109 -11.91 0.03 -2.17
N HIS A 110 -11.36 1.02 -1.45
CA HIS A 110 -10.40 1.97 -2.03
C HIS A 110 -9.23 1.27 -2.71
N TRP A 111 -8.67 0.24 -2.07
CA TRP A 111 -7.61 -0.58 -2.65
C TRP A 111 -8.05 -1.28 -3.95
N TYR A 112 -9.19 -1.97 -3.95
CA TYR A 112 -9.68 -2.64 -5.15
C TYR A 112 -10.00 -1.68 -6.30
N ARG A 113 -10.49 -0.47 -5.99
CA ARG A 113 -10.71 0.60 -6.97
C ARG A 113 -9.42 1.09 -7.63
N VAL A 114 -8.29 1.08 -6.92
CA VAL A 114 -6.97 1.35 -7.49
C VAL A 114 -6.45 0.15 -8.29
N MET A 115 -6.50 -1.06 -7.71
CA MET A 115 -6.01 -2.30 -8.32
C MET A 115 -6.62 -2.57 -9.70
N ARG A 116 -7.93 -2.34 -9.87
CA ARG A 116 -8.61 -2.51 -11.16
C ARG A 116 -8.13 -1.54 -12.26
N CYS A 117 -7.43 -0.47 -11.88
CA CYS A 117 -6.91 0.52 -12.80
C CYS A 117 -5.47 0.22 -13.23
N ILE A 118 -4.77 -0.70 -12.56
CA ILE A 118 -3.39 -1.08 -12.95
C ILE A 118 -3.43 -1.78 -14.31
N ARG A 119 -2.66 -1.30 -15.30
CA ARG A 119 -2.64 -1.87 -16.66
C ARG A 119 -1.96 -3.24 -16.70
N SER A 120 -0.74 -3.32 -16.18
CA SER A 120 0.07 -4.54 -16.20
C SER A 120 -0.48 -5.60 -15.24
N THR A 121 -0.78 -6.78 -15.77
CA THR A 121 -1.17 -7.95 -14.97
C THR A 121 -0.05 -8.39 -14.04
N THR A 122 1.20 -8.38 -14.50
CA THR A 122 2.39 -8.69 -13.70
C THR A 122 2.51 -7.75 -12.51
N LEU A 123 2.41 -6.43 -12.73
CA LEU A 123 2.43 -5.48 -11.60
C LEU A 123 1.26 -5.72 -10.65
N ARG A 124 0.04 -5.92 -11.17
CA ARG A 124 -1.13 -6.24 -10.34
C ARG A 124 -0.92 -7.49 -9.49
N THR A 125 -0.25 -8.53 -10.00
CA THR A 125 0.05 -9.73 -9.21
C THR A 125 1.07 -9.53 -8.11
N ARG A 126 1.95 -8.52 -8.23
CA ARG A 126 2.91 -8.13 -7.18
C ARG A 126 2.29 -7.26 -6.09
N CYS A 127 1.14 -6.66 -6.37
CA CYS A 127 0.35 -5.89 -5.43
C CYS A 127 -0.59 -6.79 -4.61
N LYS A 128 -0.51 -6.69 -3.28
CA LYS A 128 -1.25 -7.53 -2.33
C LYS A 128 -1.91 -6.68 -1.25
N VAL A 129 -2.94 -7.24 -0.62
CA VAL A 129 -3.50 -6.73 0.63
C VAL A 129 -3.54 -7.88 1.62
N LEU A 130 -3.22 -7.57 2.87
CA LEU A 130 -3.40 -8.45 4.02
C LEU A 130 -4.07 -7.66 5.13
N THR A 131 -4.70 -8.37 6.04
CA THR A 131 -5.28 -7.77 7.23
C THR A 131 -4.44 -8.06 8.47
N TRP A 132 -4.50 -7.16 9.45
CA TRP A 132 -3.88 -7.39 10.75
C TRP A 132 -4.43 -8.65 11.41
N GLN A 133 -5.73 -8.93 11.24
CA GLN A 133 -6.42 -10.12 11.72
C GLN A 133 -5.83 -11.41 11.13
N GLU A 134 -5.49 -11.43 9.84
CA GLU A 134 -4.80 -12.56 9.20
C GLU A 134 -3.35 -12.71 9.69
N LEU A 135 -2.69 -11.60 10.03
CA LEU A 135 -1.31 -11.64 10.55
C LEU A 135 -1.24 -12.11 12.00
N VAL A 136 -2.22 -11.77 12.84
CA VAL A 136 -2.16 -12.01 14.29
C VAL A 136 -1.74 -13.44 14.66
N PRO A 137 -2.29 -14.53 14.07
CA PRO A 137 -1.90 -15.89 14.42
C PRO A 137 -0.40 -16.19 14.25
N SER A 138 0.27 -15.48 13.34
CA SER A 138 1.70 -15.65 13.05
C SER A 138 2.61 -14.80 13.94
N LEU A 139 2.05 -13.92 14.78
CA LEU A 139 2.83 -12.99 15.60
C LEU A 139 3.27 -13.60 16.94
N PRO A 140 4.43 -13.17 17.48
CA PRO A 140 4.82 -13.45 18.85
C PRO A 140 3.72 -13.08 19.86
N SER A 141 3.60 -13.85 20.94
CA SER A 141 2.53 -13.68 21.95
C SER A 141 2.44 -12.27 22.52
N ALA A 142 3.58 -11.60 22.74
CA ALA A 142 3.64 -10.23 23.21
C ALA A 142 2.97 -9.24 22.23
N LEU A 143 3.22 -9.38 20.93
CA LEU A 143 2.61 -8.53 19.90
C LEU A 143 1.12 -8.84 19.72
N ARG A 144 0.72 -10.12 19.79
CA ARG A 144 -0.71 -10.49 19.80
C ARG A 144 -1.45 -9.82 20.96
N LYS A 145 -0.89 -9.89 22.17
CA LYS A 145 -1.47 -9.25 23.35
C LYS A 145 -1.54 -7.73 23.19
N PHE A 146 -0.50 -7.11 22.65
CA PHE A 146 -0.47 -5.67 22.39
C PHE A 146 -1.59 -5.26 21.41
N LEU A 147 -1.74 -5.96 20.28
CA LEU A 147 -2.79 -5.68 19.31
C LEU A 147 -4.20 -5.85 19.90
N GLN A 148 -4.39 -6.89 20.71
CA GLN A 148 -5.67 -7.10 21.41
C GLN A 148 -5.98 -5.97 22.40
N VAL A 149 -5.03 -5.60 23.25
CA VAL A 149 -5.26 -4.59 24.30
C VAL A 149 -5.42 -3.20 23.70
N LYS A 150 -4.56 -2.82 22.76
CA LYS A 150 -4.52 -1.44 22.24
C LYS A 150 -5.56 -1.19 21.15
N TYR A 151 -5.86 -2.20 20.33
CA TYR A 151 -6.68 -2.02 19.13
C TYR A 151 -7.90 -2.96 19.07
N GLY A 152 -8.05 -3.88 20.03
CA GLY A 152 -9.13 -4.87 20.02
C GLY A 152 -9.01 -5.87 18.88
N ILE A 153 -7.80 -6.11 18.37
CA ILE A 153 -7.56 -7.06 17.27
C ILE A 153 -7.07 -8.38 17.86
N ALA A 154 -7.95 -9.38 17.87
CA ALA A 154 -7.61 -10.77 18.15
C ALA A 154 -7.34 -11.50 16.82
N GLY A 155 -6.55 -12.57 16.87
CA GLY A 155 -6.50 -13.51 15.76
C GLY A 155 -7.88 -14.15 15.62
N ASN A 156 -8.31 -14.41 14.39
CA ASN A 156 -9.47 -15.27 14.20
C ASN A 156 -9.14 -16.63 14.83
N SER A 157 -9.80 -16.98 15.93
CA SER A 157 -9.78 -18.33 16.46
C SER A 157 -10.47 -19.23 15.42
N THR A 158 -9.72 -19.77 14.47
CA THR A 158 -10.15 -21.00 13.81
C THR A 158 -9.79 -22.14 14.76
N ASP A 159 -10.62 -22.32 15.77
CA ASP A 159 -10.74 -23.63 16.41
C ASP A 159 -11.45 -24.52 15.37
N PHE A 160 -10.68 -25.39 14.73
CA PHE A 160 -11.17 -26.58 14.04
C PHE A 160 -10.84 -27.79 14.88
#